data_AF-A0A5N0GYM6-F1
#
_entry.id   AF-A0A5N0GYM6-F1
#
_cell.length_a   1.000
_cell.length_b   1.000
_cell.length_c   1.000
_cell.angle_alpha   90.00
_cell.angle_beta   90.00
_cell.angle_gamma   90.00
#
_symmetry.space_group_name_H-M   'P 1'
#
loop_
_entity.id
_entity.type
_entity.pdbx_description
1 polymer ?
#
loop_
_entity_poly.entity_id
_entity_poly.type
_entity_poly.pdbx_seq_one_letter_code
_entity_poly.pdbx_strand_id
1 'polypeptide(L)'
;MNTRARVLISAAELAGLIQVHDPVTILDVRWQFDEPDQYPAYLQGYIPGAVYVSLEHELSDHTIVGRGRHPLPSGCGVEAAARRWGIRQDALVVAYDDWNRAASGRAWWVLTAAGLTNVRVLELRPGKWCTSR
;
A
#
# COMPACT_ATOMS: atom_id res chain seq x y z
N MET A 1 16.10 -3.82 -16.58
CA MET A 1 15.16 -3.02 -15.75
C MET A 1 15.96 -2.31 -14.67
N ASN A 2 15.91 -0.97 -14.60
CA ASN A 2 16.62 -0.19 -13.57
C ASN A 2 16.04 -0.52 -12.17
N THR A 3 16.89 -0.58 -11.14
CA THR A 3 16.53 -0.79 -9.72
C THR A 3 15.35 0.07 -9.29
N ARG A 4 15.26 1.32 -9.76
CA ARG A 4 14.13 2.22 -9.45
C ARG A 4 12.79 1.65 -9.94
N ALA A 5 12.72 1.14 -11.16
CA ALA A 5 11.49 0.60 -11.75
C ALA A 5 11.06 -0.74 -11.13
N ARG A 6 11.92 -1.39 -10.32
CA ARG A 6 11.55 -2.55 -9.52
C ARG A 6 10.79 -2.19 -8.25
N VAL A 7 10.98 -0.97 -7.75
CA VAL A 7 10.42 -0.51 -6.46
C VAL A 7 9.34 0.54 -6.69
N LEU A 8 9.44 1.34 -7.74
CA LEU A 8 8.56 2.46 -8.00
C LEU A 8 7.75 2.26 -9.28
N ILE A 9 6.51 2.71 -9.26
CA ILE A 9 5.62 2.77 -10.43
C ILE A 9 5.11 4.19 -10.61
N SER A 10 5.08 4.68 -11.85
CA SER A 10 4.53 6.02 -12.13
C SER A 10 3.00 5.99 -12.17
N ALA A 11 2.35 7.14 -11.91
CA ALA A 11 0.90 7.26 -12.05
C ALA A 11 0.41 6.95 -13.48
N ALA A 12 1.19 7.31 -14.51
CA ALA A 12 0.86 7.01 -15.90
C ALA A 12 0.92 5.50 -16.20
N GLU A 13 1.94 4.82 -15.67
CA GLU A 13 2.07 3.36 -15.81
C GLU A 13 0.92 2.64 -15.10
N LEU A 14 0.61 3.01 -13.84
CA LEU A 14 -0.51 2.42 -13.10
C LEU A 14 -1.85 2.67 -13.83
N ALA A 15 -2.09 3.88 -14.32
CA ALA A 15 -3.30 4.20 -15.07
C ALA A 15 -3.44 3.34 -16.34
N GLY A 16 -2.33 3.10 -17.05
CA GLY A 16 -2.32 2.20 -18.21
C GLY A 16 -2.71 0.77 -17.86
N LEU A 17 -2.18 0.22 -16.74
CA LEU A 17 -2.54 -1.11 -16.26
C LEU A 17 -4.03 -1.23 -15.92
N ILE A 18 -4.59 -0.21 -15.25
CA ILE A 18 -6.01 -0.15 -14.92
C ILE A 18 -6.87 -0.12 -16.19
N GLN A 19 -6.48 0.69 -17.19
CA GLN A 19 -7.23 0.85 -18.44
C GLN A 19 -7.31 -0.44 -19.26
N VAL A 20 -6.24 -1.25 -19.26
CA VAL A 20 -6.22 -2.52 -20.00
C VAL A 20 -6.69 -3.71 -19.16
N HIS A 21 -7.17 -3.47 -17.94
CA HIS A 21 -7.60 -4.49 -16.98
C HIS A 21 -6.51 -5.53 -16.65
N ASP A 22 -5.24 -5.12 -16.63
CA ASP A 22 -4.15 -5.99 -16.19
C ASP A 22 -4.27 -6.24 -14.66
N PRO A 23 -4.13 -7.49 -14.17
CA PRO A 23 -4.29 -7.78 -12.75
C PRO A 23 -3.31 -7.00 -11.85
N VAL A 24 -3.84 -6.07 -11.06
CA VAL A 24 -3.11 -5.30 -10.06
C VAL A 24 -3.92 -5.19 -8.77
N THR A 25 -3.28 -5.40 -7.63
CA THR A 25 -3.84 -5.06 -6.31
C THR A 25 -3.33 -3.69 -5.90
N ILE A 26 -4.22 -2.74 -5.66
CA ILE A 26 -3.86 -1.37 -5.26
C ILE A 26 -4.18 -1.20 -3.78
N LEU A 27 -3.18 -0.83 -2.98
CA LEU A 27 -3.30 -0.65 -1.53
C LEU A 27 -3.21 0.84 -1.20
N ASP A 28 -4.31 1.38 -0.67
CA ASP A 28 -4.33 2.70 -0.06
C ASP A 28 -3.92 2.56 1.40
N VAL A 29 -2.68 2.94 1.71
CA VAL A 29 -2.10 2.85 3.05
C VAL A 29 -1.91 4.23 3.67
N ARG A 30 -2.73 5.21 3.27
CA ARG A 30 -2.65 6.57 3.82
C ARG A 30 -2.71 6.55 5.35
N TRP A 31 -1.83 7.34 5.96
CA TRP A 31 -1.67 7.46 7.40
C TRP A 31 -0.97 8.78 7.71
N GLN A 32 -1.43 9.48 8.74
CA GLN A 32 -0.78 10.70 9.23
C GLN A 32 -0.56 10.58 10.74
N PHE A 33 0.46 11.28 11.25
CA PHE A 33 0.85 11.18 12.66
C PHE A 33 -0.23 11.74 13.60
N ASP A 34 -0.87 12.83 13.20
CA ASP A 34 -1.93 13.54 13.89
C ASP A 34 -3.31 12.92 13.65
N GLU A 35 -3.52 12.31 12.48
CA GLU A 35 -4.75 11.59 12.12
C GLU A 35 -4.42 10.16 11.63
N PRO A 36 -4.25 9.19 12.56
CA PRO A 36 -3.87 7.81 12.21
C PRO A 36 -4.98 7.01 11.51
N ASP A 37 -6.26 7.32 11.78
CA ASP A 37 -7.40 6.71 11.10
C ASP A 37 -7.82 7.54 9.89
N GLN A 38 -7.30 7.15 8.74
CA GLN A 38 -7.55 7.81 7.47
C GLN A 38 -8.64 7.12 6.63
N TYR A 39 -9.40 6.19 7.21
CA TYR A 39 -10.51 5.54 6.50
C TYR A 39 -11.58 6.55 6.01
N PRO A 40 -11.95 7.59 6.79
CA PRO A 40 -12.85 8.63 6.29
C PRO A 40 -12.31 9.34 5.03
N ALA A 41 -11.00 9.65 5.01
CA ALA A 41 -10.36 10.28 3.86
C ALA A 41 -10.32 9.36 2.63
N TYR A 42 -10.10 8.05 2.83
CA TYR A 42 -10.23 7.04 1.78
C TYR A 42 -11.63 7.06 1.16
N LEU A 43 -12.70 7.13 1.96
CA LEU A 43 -14.07 7.20 1.45
C LEU A 43 -14.37 8.47 0.64
N GLN A 44 -13.63 9.55 0.83
CA GLN A 44 -13.77 10.78 0.02
C GLN A 44 -13.12 10.69 -1.37
N GLY A 45 -12.22 9.73 -1.59
CA GLY A 45 -11.59 9.50 -2.88
C GLY A 45 -10.38 8.61 -2.81
N TYR A 46 -10.30 7.66 -3.75
CA TYR A 46 -9.26 6.63 -3.84
C TYR A 46 -9.05 6.23 -5.31
N ILE A 47 -7.96 5.53 -5.60
CA ILE A 47 -7.73 4.95 -6.94
C ILE A 47 -8.81 3.89 -7.22
N PRO A 48 -9.46 3.87 -8.40
CA PRO A 48 -10.41 2.81 -8.72
C PRO A 48 -9.84 1.41 -8.46
N GLY A 49 -10.55 0.61 -7.67
CA GLY A 49 -10.14 -0.74 -7.27
C GLY A 49 -9.13 -0.81 -6.10
N ALA A 50 -8.74 0.33 -5.50
CA ALA A 50 -7.91 0.31 -4.31
C ALA A 50 -8.64 -0.27 -3.09
N VAL A 51 -7.86 -0.90 -2.22
CA VAL A 51 -8.29 -1.40 -0.91
C VAL A 51 -7.59 -0.58 0.16
N TYR A 52 -8.36 -0.06 1.13
CA TYR A 52 -7.79 0.60 2.30
C TYR A 52 -7.09 -0.41 3.21
N VAL A 53 -5.86 -0.09 3.62
CA VAL A 53 -5.03 -0.92 4.49
C VAL A 53 -4.49 -0.05 5.62
N SER A 54 -4.95 -0.34 6.84
CA SER A 54 -4.54 0.44 8.02
C SER A 54 -3.09 0.13 8.41
N LEU A 55 -2.27 1.19 8.51
CA LEU A 55 -0.91 1.07 9.05
C LEU A 55 -0.91 0.54 10.50
N GLU A 56 -1.83 1.04 11.32
CA GLU A 56 -1.95 0.71 12.74
C GLU A 56 -2.50 -0.71 12.95
N HIS A 57 -3.49 -1.14 12.16
CA HIS A 57 -4.21 -2.38 12.44
C HIS A 57 -3.78 -3.58 11.60
N GLU A 58 -3.21 -3.36 10.41
CA GLU A 58 -2.88 -4.48 9.51
C GLU A 58 -1.41 -4.57 9.12
N LEU A 59 -0.66 -3.46 9.18
CA LEU A 59 0.78 -3.42 8.96
C LEU A 59 1.59 -3.30 10.28
N SER A 60 0.88 -3.35 11.41
CA SER A 60 1.42 -3.29 12.76
C SER A 60 0.65 -4.20 13.71
N ASP A 61 1.33 -4.67 14.76
CA ASP A 61 0.71 -5.45 15.84
C ASP A 61 1.00 -4.80 17.20
N HIS A 62 0.06 -3.98 17.67
CA HIS A 62 0.18 -3.26 18.93
C HIS A 62 -0.05 -4.14 20.17
N THR A 63 -0.32 -5.44 20.01
CA THR A 63 -0.29 -6.39 21.15
C THR A 63 1.15 -6.69 21.59
N ILE A 64 2.13 -6.44 20.72
CA ILE A 64 3.55 -6.63 20.99
C ILE A 64 4.14 -5.40 21.68
N VAL A 65 4.54 -5.55 22.94
CA VAL A 65 5.15 -4.46 23.73
C VAL A 65 6.68 -4.39 23.55
N GLY A 66 7.24 -3.18 23.68
CA GLY A 66 8.71 -2.98 23.71
C GLY A 66 9.43 -3.05 22.35
N ARG A 67 8.71 -3.05 21.23
CA ARG A 67 9.26 -3.18 19.86
C ARG A 67 9.10 -1.92 19.00
N GLY A 68 9.06 -0.75 19.63
CA GLY A 68 8.86 0.55 18.95
C GLY A 68 7.38 0.89 18.73
N ARG A 69 7.11 1.90 17.90
CA ARG A 69 5.77 2.46 17.69
C ARG A 69 4.86 1.61 16.81
N HIS A 70 5.42 0.90 15.84
CA HIS A 70 4.71 0.04 14.89
C HIS A 70 5.37 -1.34 14.85
N PRO A 71 5.19 -2.17 15.91
CA PRO A 71 5.73 -3.52 15.93
C PRO A 71 5.25 -4.33 14.72
N LEU A 72 6.09 -5.26 14.24
CA LEU A 72 5.73 -6.05 13.06
C LEU A 72 4.63 -7.07 13.38
N PRO A 73 3.63 -7.22 12.50
CA PRO A 73 2.69 -8.33 12.58
C PRO A 73 3.39 -9.67 12.34
N SER A 74 2.81 -10.74 12.87
CA SER A 74 3.26 -12.10 12.58
C SER A 74 3.12 -12.45 11.09
N GLY A 75 3.93 -13.39 10.59
CA GLY A 75 3.83 -13.84 9.20
C GLY A 75 2.45 -14.37 8.83
N CYS A 76 1.81 -15.14 9.71
CA CYS A 76 0.42 -15.60 9.54
C CYS A 76 -0.58 -14.44 9.49
N GLY A 77 -0.36 -13.39 10.29
CA GLY A 77 -1.18 -12.18 10.28
C GLY A 77 -1.07 -11.43 8.94
N VAL A 78 0.15 -11.27 8.43
CA VAL A 78 0.39 -10.68 7.11
C VAL A 78 -0.24 -11.50 6.01
N GLU A 79 -0.10 -12.83 6.03
CA GLU A 79 -0.71 -13.70 5.03
C GLU A 79 -2.24 -13.58 5.03
N ALA A 80 -2.86 -13.62 6.22
CA ALA A 80 -4.30 -13.49 6.35
C ALA A 80 -4.80 -12.12 5.84
N ALA A 81 -4.06 -11.05 6.14
CA ALA A 81 -4.38 -9.70 5.65
C ALA A 81 -4.23 -9.60 4.13
N ALA A 82 -3.13 -10.09 3.57
CA ALA A 82 -2.87 -10.10 2.13
C ALA A 82 -3.97 -10.81 1.33
N ARG A 83 -4.50 -11.94 1.85
CA ARG A 83 -5.63 -12.64 1.24
C ARG A 83 -6.91 -11.81 1.26
N ARG A 84 -7.20 -11.08 2.35
CA ARG A 84 -8.37 -10.19 2.43
C ARG A 84 -8.27 -9.01 1.46
N TRP A 85 -7.07 -8.49 1.25
CA TRP A 85 -6.81 -7.41 0.28
C TRP A 85 -6.89 -7.89 -1.18
N GLY A 86 -7.03 -9.20 -1.40
CA GLY A 86 -7.10 -9.77 -2.74
C GLY A 86 -5.73 -9.83 -3.42
N ILE A 87 -4.62 -9.80 -2.67
CA ILE A 87 -3.30 -10.06 -3.24
C ILE A 87 -3.28 -11.48 -3.78
N ARG A 88 -2.86 -11.60 -5.05
CA ARG A 88 -2.68 -12.88 -5.73
C ARG A 88 -1.20 -13.13 -5.92
N GLN A 89 -0.83 -14.40 -5.94
CA GLN A 89 0.53 -14.80 -6.26
C GLN A 89 0.91 -14.26 -7.66
N ASP A 90 2.13 -13.78 -7.80
CA ASP A 90 2.73 -13.25 -9.04
C ASP A 90 2.09 -11.99 -9.64
N ALA A 91 0.92 -11.55 -9.13
CA ALA A 91 0.29 -10.30 -9.52
C ALA A 91 1.05 -9.08 -8.96
N LEU A 92 0.93 -7.95 -9.66
CA LEU A 92 1.51 -6.69 -9.19
C LEU A 92 0.72 -6.18 -7.97
N VAL A 93 1.44 -5.80 -6.92
CA VAL A 93 0.89 -5.05 -5.79
C VAL A 93 1.46 -3.63 -5.82
N VAL A 94 0.58 -2.63 -5.77
CA VAL A 94 0.96 -1.21 -5.72
C VAL A 94 0.47 -0.59 -4.42
N ALA A 95 1.39 -0.16 -3.57
CA ALA A 95 1.06 0.61 -2.37
C ALA A 95 1.21 2.12 -2.61
N TYR A 96 0.29 2.92 -2.08
CA TYR A 96 0.40 4.38 -2.10
C TYR A 96 -0.09 5.00 -0.79
N ASP A 97 0.43 6.18 -0.47
CA ASP A 97 -0.12 7.09 0.55
C ASP A 97 -0.06 8.51 0.01
N ASP A 98 -0.83 9.42 0.61
CA ASP A 98 -0.98 10.81 0.19
C ASP A 98 -0.11 11.80 0.99
N TRP A 99 0.83 11.31 1.82
CA TRP A 99 1.61 12.15 2.73
C TRP A 99 3.11 12.15 2.44
N ASN A 100 3.89 11.26 3.06
CA ASN A 100 5.36 11.29 3.03
C ASN A 100 6.01 9.96 2.61
N ARG A 101 5.22 9.01 2.09
CA ARG A 101 5.66 7.66 1.72
C ARG A 101 6.09 6.75 2.87
N ALA A 102 5.90 7.15 4.12
CA ALA A 102 6.27 6.30 5.26
C ALA A 102 5.42 5.03 5.31
N ALA A 103 4.10 5.15 5.12
CA ALA A 103 3.18 4.03 5.21
C ALA A 103 3.26 3.12 3.97
N SER A 104 3.36 3.67 2.77
CA SER A 104 3.62 2.90 1.54
C SER A 104 4.98 2.23 1.53
N GLY A 105 6.01 2.88 2.07
CA GLY A 105 7.31 2.26 2.32
C GLY A 105 7.24 1.10 3.32
N ARG A 106 6.45 1.25 4.40
CA ARG A 106 6.20 0.17 5.37
C ARG A 106 5.48 -1.01 4.72
N ALA A 107 4.43 -0.77 3.96
CA ALA A 107 3.70 -1.81 3.24
C ALA A 107 4.61 -2.57 2.27
N TRP A 108 5.40 -1.84 1.48
CA TRP A 108 6.40 -2.42 0.58
C TRP A 108 7.39 -3.31 1.34
N TRP A 109 7.93 -2.83 2.47
CA TRP A 109 8.88 -3.61 3.26
C TRP A 109 8.25 -4.87 3.86
N VAL A 110 7.05 -4.76 4.45
CA VAL A 110 6.36 -5.90 5.08
C VAL A 110 6.06 -6.99 4.05
N LEU A 111 5.53 -6.62 2.88
CA LEU A 111 5.18 -7.57 1.84
C LEU A 111 6.42 -8.21 1.19
N THR A 112 7.47 -7.42 0.94
CA THR A 112 8.71 -7.96 0.38
C THR A 112 9.44 -8.86 1.38
N ALA A 113 9.44 -8.52 2.67
CA ALA A 113 9.97 -9.38 3.73
C ALA A 113 9.15 -10.68 3.90
N ALA A 114 7.86 -10.64 3.57
CA ALA A 114 6.99 -11.82 3.52
C ALA A 114 7.18 -12.67 2.24
N GLY A 115 8.08 -12.26 1.33
CA GLY A 115 8.45 -13.04 0.13
C GLY A 115 7.76 -12.62 -1.16
N LEU A 116 6.95 -11.56 -1.17
CA LEU A 116 6.35 -11.05 -2.40
C LEU A 116 7.41 -10.31 -3.24
N THR A 117 7.55 -10.70 -4.51
CA THR A 117 8.61 -10.18 -5.39
C THR A 117 8.16 -9.02 -6.28
N ASN A 118 6.84 -8.84 -6.47
CA ASN A 118 6.26 -7.84 -7.36
C ASN A 118 5.44 -6.79 -6.60
N VAL A 119 6.10 -6.09 -5.68
CA VAL A 119 5.50 -5.00 -4.88
C VAL A 119 6.17 -3.69 -5.24
N ARG A 120 5.38 -2.68 -5.61
CA ARG A 120 5.87 -1.34 -5.98
C ARG A 120 5.16 -0.26 -5.19
N VAL A 121 5.82 0.88 -5.02
CA VAL A 121 5.27 2.09 -4.41
C VAL A 121 4.95 3.10 -5.51
N LEU A 122 3.76 3.68 -5.46
CA LEU A 122 3.33 4.68 -6.42
C LEU A 122 4.10 5.98 -6.24
N GLU A 123 4.70 6.48 -7.32
CA GLU A 123 5.38 7.77 -7.35
C GLU A 123 4.36 8.91 -7.38
N LEU A 124 3.93 9.36 -6.20
CA LEU A 124 3.11 10.57 -6.10
C LEU A 124 3.96 11.82 -6.17
N ARG A 125 3.63 12.75 -7.07
CA ARG A 125 4.12 14.11 -6.94
C ARG A 125 3.33 14.80 -5.81
N PRO A 126 3.98 15.54 -4.90
CA PRO A 126 3.26 16.36 -3.93
C PRO A 126 2.22 17.23 -4.66
N GLY A 127 0.96 17.16 -4.22
CA GLY A 127 -0.12 18.03 -4.71
C GLY A 127 -0.93 17.55 -5.93
N LYS A 128 -0.85 16.29 -6.36
CA LYS A 128 -1.76 15.76 -7.41
C LYS A 128 -2.23 14.33 -7.16
N TRP A 129 -3.40 14.21 -6.53
CA TRP A 129 -4.42 13.23 -6.91
C TRP A 129 -5.73 14.01 -7.16
N CYS A 130 -6.02 14.28 -8.43
CA CYS A 130 -7.35 14.75 -8.82
C CYS A 130 -8.16 13.49 -9.11
N THR A 131 -9.01 13.09 -8.16
CA THR A 131 -10.03 12.08 -8.37
C THR A 131 -10.91 12.56 -9.54
N SER A 132 -10.89 11.85 -10.67
CA SER A 132 -11.95 12.03 -11.67
C SER A 132 -13.24 11.51 -11.04
N ARG A 133 -14.22 12.39 -10.90
CA ARG A 133 -15.61 12.01 -10.63
C ARG A 133 -16.17 11.16 -11.76
#